data_AF-F2DY50-F1
#
_entry.id   AF-F2DY50-F1
#
_cell.length_a   1.000
_cell.length_b   1.000
_cell.length_c   1.000
_cell.angle_alpha   90.00
_cell.angle_beta   90.00
_cell.angle_gamma   90.00
#
_symmetry.space_group_name_H-M   'P 1'
#
loop_
_entity.id
_entity.type
_entity.pdbx_description
1 polymer ?
#
loop_
_entity_poly.entity_id
_entity_poly.type
_entity_poly.pdbx_seq_one_letter_code
_entity_poly.pdbx_strand_id
1 'polypeptide(L)'
;MGEEGELAAEKHVRYIVTAEKKKDSFESLVMEHLRASGAYWGLTTLDLLHKLDAVDAAEVVDWIMSCYHPGSGGFGGNVGHDPHVLYTLSAVQVLCLFDRLDVLDADKIADYITGLQNEDGSFSGDIWGEVDTRFSYISICTLSLLHRLHKINVDKAVEYIVSCKNLDGGFGAMPGGESHAGQIFCCVGALAITGSLHHVDRDLLGWWLCERQCRDGGLNGRPEKLADVCYSW
;
A
#
# COMPACT_ATOMS: atom_id res chain seq x y z
N MET A 1 13.69 34.37 5.69
CA MET A 1 13.90 33.72 4.39
C MET A 1 14.47 32.36 4.71
N GLY A 2 13.72 31.28 4.49
CA GLY A 2 14.30 29.94 4.57
C GLY A 2 15.28 29.78 3.41
N GLU A 3 16.42 29.14 3.64
CA GLU A 3 17.40 28.85 2.59
C GLU A 3 16.76 27.95 1.53
N GLU A 4 17.00 28.25 0.25
CA GLU A 4 16.48 27.45 -0.86
C GLU A 4 16.98 26.01 -0.74
N GLY A 5 16.08 25.05 -0.55
CA GLY A 5 16.38 23.62 -0.50
C GLY A 5 16.16 22.93 0.86
N GLU A 6 15.86 23.66 1.94
CA GLU A 6 15.53 23.02 3.22
C GLU A 6 14.10 22.48 3.25
N LEU A 7 13.94 21.22 3.70
CA LEU A 7 12.64 20.61 3.94
C LEU A 7 11.91 21.35 5.07
N ALA A 8 10.74 21.89 4.78
CA ALA A 8 9.92 22.60 5.76
C ALA A 8 9.16 21.63 6.70
N ALA A 9 9.90 20.75 7.40
CA ALA A 9 9.37 19.66 8.21
C ALA A 9 8.24 20.08 9.16
N GLU A 10 8.43 21.19 9.89
CA GLU A 10 7.42 21.70 10.84
C GLU A 10 6.10 22.12 10.17
N LYS A 11 6.13 22.54 8.89
CA LYS A 11 4.91 22.83 8.13
C LYS A 11 4.19 21.54 7.76
N HIS A 12 4.92 20.48 7.40
CA HIS A 12 4.34 19.17 7.09
C HIS A 12 3.70 18.53 8.32
N VAL A 13 4.40 18.53 9.46
CA VAL A 13 3.86 18.04 10.75
C VAL A 13 2.57 18.77 11.09
N ARG A 14 2.59 20.12 11.05
CA ARG A 14 1.40 20.93 11.33
C ARG A 14 0.25 20.61 10.39
N TYR A 15 0.53 20.43 9.10
CA TYR A 15 -0.49 20.09 8.11
C TYR A 15 -1.17 18.77 8.46
N ILE A 16 -0.38 17.71 8.74
CA ILE A 16 -0.89 16.37 9.07
C ILE A 16 -1.76 16.41 10.34
N VAL A 17 -1.25 16.97 11.43
CA VAL A 17 -1.98 17.07 12.72
C VAL A 17 -3.23 17.95 12.61
N THR A 18 -3.25 18.94 11.70
CA THR A 18 -4.43 19.78 11.48
C THR A 18 -5.47 19.09 10.60
N ALA A 19 -5.04 18.32 9.59
CA ALA A 19 -5.92 17.59 8.70
C ALA A 19 -6.79 16.59 9.48
N GLU A 20 -6.22 15.91 10.47
CA GLU A 20 -6.91 15.01 11.39
C GLU A 20 -8.11 15.66 12.11
N LYS A 21 -7.98 16.95 12.46
CA LYS A 21 -8.97 17.69 13.25
C LYS A 21 -10.13 18.25 12.45
N LYS A 22 -10.01 18.32 11.11
CA LYS A 22 -11.04 18.90 10.24
C LYS A 22 -12.02 17.84 9.75
N LYS A 23 -12.86 17.32 10.64
CA LYS A 23 -13.79 16.22 10.32
C LYS A 23 -15.08 16.68 9.61
N ASP A 24 -15.45 17.96 9.74
CA ASP A 24 -16.75 18.48 9.28
C ASP A 24 -16.70 19.27 7.95
N SER A 25 -15.58 19.22 7.21
CA SER A 25 -15.52 19.89 5.90
C SER A 25 -16.09 19.02 4.78
N PHE A 26 -16.47 19.65 3.67
CA PHE A 26 -16.90 18.93 2.47
C PHE A 26 -15.79 17.98 1.98
N GLU A 27 -14.54 18.44 2.02
CA GLU A 27 -13.36 17.64 1.65
C GLU A 27 -13.22 16.41 2.55
N SER A 28 -13.49 16.56 3.85
CA SER A 28 -13.44 15.46 4.82
C SER A 28 -14.51 14.39 4.55
N LEU A 29 -15.68 14.79 4.06
CA LEU A 29 -16.76 13.87 3.68
C LEU A 29 -16.42 13.08 2.41
N VAL A 30 -15.93 13.76 1.37
CA VAL A 30 -15.59 13.08 0.10
C VAL A 30 -14.39 12.15 0.23
N MET A 31 -13.49 12.40 1.19
CA MET A 31 -12.32 11.56 1.49
C MET A 31 -12.60 10.52 2.58
N GLU A 32 -13.83 10.39 3.07
CA GLU A 32 -14.14 9.49 4.19
C GLU A 32 -13.76 8.04 3.89
N HIS A 33 -14.05 7.58 2.67
CA HIS A 33 -13.78 6.21 2.23
C HIS A 33 -12.30 5.81 2.22
N LEU A 34 -11.36 6.76 2.28
CA LEU A 34 -9.91 6.49 2.22
C LEU A 34 -9.14 6.91 3.47
N ARG A 35 -9.84 7.23 4.57
CA ARG A 35 -9.21 7.77 5.79
C ARG A 35 -8.17 6.84 6.39
N ALA A 36 -8.38 5.52 6.43
CA ALA A 36 -7.42 4.56 6.95
C ALA A 36 -6.08 4.63 6.18
N SER A 37 -6.14 4.72 4.85
CA SER A 37 -4.96 4.93 4.01
C SER A 37 -4.34 6.30 4.22
N GLY A 38 -5.17 7.34 4.35
CA GLY A 38 -4.73 8.70 4.68
C GLY A 38 -3.98 8.78 6.00
N ALA A 39 -4.45 8.06 7.02
CA ALA A 39 -3.78 7.92 8.30
C ALA A 39 -2.43 7.24 8.13
N TYR A 40 -2.36 6.11 7.41
CA TYR A 40 -1.08 5.47 7.09
C TYR A 40 -0.09 6.43 6.41
N TRP A 41 -0.51 7.20 5.40
CA TRP A 41 0.36 8.16 4.72
C TRP A 41 0.85 9.28 5.65
N GLY A 42 -0.07 9.87 6.42
CA GLY A 42 0.25 10.95 7.35
C GLY A 42 1.19 10.47 8.47
N LEU A 43 0.89 9.34 9.08
CA LEU A 43 1.65 8.76 10.18
C LEU A 43 3.03 8.28 9.74
N THR A 44 3.14 7.64 8.57
CA THR A 44 4.44 7.28 7.98
C THR A 44 5.28 8.52 7.70
N THR A 45 4.65 9.61 7.24
CA THR A 45 5.36 10.90 7.07
C THR A 45 5.86 11.44 8.41
N LEU A 46 5.07 11.37 9.48
CA LEU A 46 5.51 11.77 10.81
C LEU A 46 6.65 10.90 11.33
N ASP A 47 6.60 9.58 11.11
CA ASP A 47 7.66 8.65 11.49
C ASP A 47 8.97 8.94 10.75
N LEU A 48 8.92 9.15 9.43
CA LEU A 48 10.07 9.55 8.61
C LEU A 48 10.68 10.89 9.06
N LEU A 49 9.88 11.78 9.65
CA LEU A 49 10.33 13.05 10.23
C LEU A 49 10.76 12.94 11.70
N HIS A 50 10.68 11.75 12.31
CA HIS A 50 10.88 11.50 13.74
C HIS A 50 9.96 12.34 14.64
N LYS A 51 8.69 12.43 14.26
CA LYS A 51 7.62 13.24 14.89
C LYS A 51 6.33 12.45 15.11
N LEU A 52 6.42 11.12 15.18
CA LEU A 52 5.26 10.25 15.40
C LEU A 52 4.58 10.52 16.77
N ASP A 53 5.33 11.05 17.74
CA ASP A 53 4.87 11.52 19.05
C ASP A 53 3.97 12.78 18.98
N ALA A 54 3.82 13.39 17.80
CA ALA A 54 2.91 14.52 17.60
C ALA A 54 1.43 14.13 17.61
N VAL A 55 1.11 12.83 17.60
CA VAL A 55 -0.24 12.28 17.71
C VAL A 55 -0.36 11.34 18.91
N ASP A 56 -1.57 11.16 19.42
CA ASP A 56 -1.83 10.19 20.50
C ASP A 56 -1.97 8.77 19.91
N ALA A 57 -1.02 7.90 20.23
CA ALA A 57 -1.00 6.53 19.74
C ALA A 57 -2.24 5.73 20.17
N ALA A 58 -2.78 5.95 21.37
CA ALA A 58 -3.96 5.24 21.84
C ALA A 58 -5.20 5.67 21.06
N GLU A 59 -5.37 6.97 20.81
CA GLU A 59 -6.48 7.47 19.99
C GLU A 59 -6.44 6.92 18.56
N VAL A 60 -5.25 6.86 17.95
CA VAL A 60 -5.06 6.29 16.61
C VAL A 60 -5.39 4.80 16.58
N VAL A 61 -4.87 4.03 17.53
CA VAL A 61 -5.12 2.57 17.63
C VAL A 61 -6.61 2.30 17.82
N ASP A 62 -7.27 3.01 18.73
CA ASP A 62 -8.70 2.86 18.99
C ASP A 62 -9.54 3.16 17.75
N TRP A 63 -9.20 4.23 17.01
CA TRP A 63 -9.90 4.56 15.77
C TRP A 63 -9.64 3.54 14.65
N ILE A 64 -8.41 3.07 14.45
CA ILE A 64 -8.12 2.01 13.49
C ILE A 64 -8.93 0.76 13.80
N MET A 65 -8.98 0.35 15.08
CA MET A 65 -9.77 -0.81 15.51
C MET A 65 -11.28 -0.60 15.37
N SER A 66 -11.77 0.64 15.38
CA SER A 66 -13.18 0.93 15.06
C SER A 66 -13.53 0.70 13.58
N CYS A 67 -12.54 0.61 12.69
CA CYS A 67 -12.71 0.27 11.28
C CYS A 67 -12.63 -1.24 11.01
N TYR A 68 -12.40 -2.07 12.04
CA TYR A 68 -12.29 -3.52 11.91
C TYR A 68 -13.66 -4.19 11.73
N HIS A 69 -13.75 -5.15 10.82
CA HIS A 69 -14.95 -5.93 10.58
C HIS A 69 -14.82 -7.31 11.22
N PRO A 70 -15.42 -7.55 12.41
CA PRO A 70 -15.32 -8.84 13.08
C PRO A 70 -16.02 -9.97 12.32
N GLY A 71 -16.88 -9.68 11.35
CA GLY A 71 -17.50 -10.70 10.50
C GLY A 71 -16.54 -11.29 9.48
N SER A 72 -15.73 -10.45 8.82
CA SER A 72 -14.81 -10.87 7.76
C SER A 72 -13.37 -11.05 8.24
N GLY A 73 -12.89 -10.22 9.17
CA GLY A 73 -11.47 -10.10 9.52
C GLY A 73 -10.73 -8.99 8.76
N GLY A 74 -11.40 -8.27 7.86
CA GLY A 74 -10.81 -7.12 7.14
C GLY A 74 -11.07 -5.78 7.83
N PHE A 75 -10.44 -4.72 7.31
CA PHE A 75 -10.71 -3.33 7.70
C PHE A 75 -11.35 -2.55 6.56
N GLY A 76 -12.27 -1.65 6.90
CA GLY A 76 -12.80 -0.65 5.98
C GLY A 76 -11.96 0.62 5.96
N GLY A 77 -12.19 1.48 4.97
CA GLY A 77 -11.45 2.74 4.83
C GLY A 77 -11.84 3.80 5.86
N ASN A 78 -12.99 3.63 6.51
CA ASN A 78 -13.41 4.30 7.74
C ASN A 78 -14.54 3.47 8.39
N VAL A 79 -15.00 3.88 9.58
CA VAL A 79 -16.16 3.28 10.25
C VAL A 79 -17.37 3.27 9.33
N GLY A 80 -17.99 2.10 9.15
CA GLY A 80 -19.19 1.93 8.32
C GLY A 80 -18.93 1.73 6.83
N HIS A 81 -17.67 1.67 6.39
CA HIS A 81 -17.31 1.33 5.01
C HIS A 81 -17.00 -0.16 4.87
N ASP A 82 -17.16 -0.71 3.67
CA ASP A 82 -16.90 -2.13 3.42
C ASP A 82 -15.41 -2.49 3.60
N PRO A 83 -15.11 -3.72 4.09
CA PRO A 83 -13.75 -4.18 4.26
C PRO A 83 -13.08 -4.45 2.92
N HIS A 84 -11.81 -4.05 2.80
CA HIS A 84 -11.00 -4.25 1.59
C HIS A 84 -9.54 -4.50 1.97
N VAL A 85 -8.80 -5.29 1.18
CA VAL A 85 -7.40 -5.63 1.49
C VAL A 85 -6.50 -4.39 1.59
N LEU A 86 -6.77 -3.36 0.79
CA LEU A 86 -6.04 -2.07 0.82
C LEU A 86 -6.09 -1.41 2.21
N TYR A 87 -7.28 -1.31 2.81
CA TYR A 87 -7.43 -0.71 4.13
C TYR A 87 -6.96 -1.64 5.23
N THR A 88 -7.06 -2.95 5.00
CA THR A 88 -6.53 -3.99 5.89
C THR A 88 -5.00 -3.85 6.03
N LEU A 89 -4.27 -3.71 4.92
CA LEU A 89 -2.84 -3.43 4.99
C LEU A 89 -2.55 -2.09 5.66
N SER A 90 -3.31 -1.03 5.31
CA SER A 90 -3.11 0.30 5.91
C SER A 90 -3.26 0.25 7.43
N ALA A 91 -4.27 -0.43 7.94
CA ALA A 91 -4.48 -0.66 9.38
C ALA A 91 -3.31 -1.43 10.02
N VAL A 92 -2.89 -2.55 9.39
CA VAL A 92 -1.76 -3.34 9.89
C VAL A 92 -0.47 -2.51 9.92
N GLN A 93 -0.18 -1.72 8.88
CA GLN A 93 1.00 -0.86 8.83
C GLN A 93 0.95 0.26 9.86
N VAL A 94 -0.21 0.89 10.07
CA VAL A 94 -0.38 1.87 11.16
C VAL A 94 -0.09 1.23 12.51
N LEU A 95 -0.59 0.02 12.76
CA LEU A 95 -0.33 -0.69 14.00
C LEU A 95 1.14 -1.13 14.13
N CYS A 96 1.83 -1.44 13.02
CA CYS A 96 3.28 -1.64 13.01
C CYS A 96 4.04 -0.39 13.46
N LEU A 97 3.67 0.81 12.97
CA LEU A 97 4.33 2.07 13.34
C LEU A 97 4.30 2.31 14.86
N PHE A 98 3.25 1.84 15.55
CA PHE A 98 3.09 1.99 16.99
C PHE A 98 3.48 0.75 17.81
N ASP A 99 4.02 -0.30 17.19
CA ASP A 99 4.31 -1.60 17.83
C ASP A 99 3.07 -2.19 18.55
N ARG A 100 1.90 -2.08 17.89
CA ARG A 100 0.59 -2.50 18.43
C ARG A 100 -0.07 -3.61 17.65
N LEU A 101 0.71 -4.52 17.04
CA LEU A 101 0.14 -5.69 16.38
C LEU A 101 -0.56 -6.66 17.37
N ASP A 102 -0.30 -6.53 18.68
CA ASP A 102 -0.93 -7.31 19.76
C ASP A 102 -2.45 -7.20 19.80
N VAL A 103 -3.03 -6.10 19.28
CA VAL A 103 -4.49 -5.90 19.27
C VAL A 103 -5.20 -6.67 18.16
N LEU A 104 -4.45 -7.22 17.21
CA LEU A 104 -5.00 -7.89 16.03
C LEU A 104 -5.21 -9.37 16.27
N ASP A 105 -6.33 -9.88 15.75
CA ASP A 105 -6.48 -11.30 15.46
C ASP A 105 -5.80 -11.60 14.12
N ALA A 106 -4.49 -11.85 14.18
CA ALA A 106 -3.66 -12.08 12.99
C ALA A 106 -4.15 -13.26 12.14
N ASP A 107 -4.69 -14.30 12.77
CA ASP A 107 -5.18 -15.49 12.07
C ASP A 107 -6.47 -15.19 11.31
N LYS A 108 -7.35 -14.38 11.88
CA LYS A 108 -8.60 -13.96 11.24
C LYS A 108 -8.39 -13.01 10.07
N ILE A 109 -7.44 -12.07 10.19
CA ILE A 109 -7.02 -11.23 9.05
C ILE A 109 -6.43 -12.11 7.94
N ALA A 110 -5.62 -13.10 8.31
CA ALA A 110 -5.04 -14.00 7.34
C ALA A 110 -6.09 -14.89 6.65
N ASP A 111 -7.12 -15.34 7.37
CA ASP A 111 -8.25 -16.09 6.79
C ASP A 111 -9.06 -15.23 5.80
N TYR A 112 -9.30 -13.96 6.14
CA TYR A 112 -9.92 -12.99 5.21
C TYR A 112 -9.15 -12.90 3.90
N ILE A 113 -7.83 -12.66 3.97
CA ILE A 113 -6.97 -12.54 2.78
C ILE A 113 -6.89 -13.86 2.00
N THR A 114 -6.83 -14.99 2.70
CA THR A 114 -6.78 -16.31 2.07
C THR A 114 -8.05 -16.57 1.25
N GLY A 115 -9.21 -16.17 1.76
CA GLY A 115 -10.48 -16.26 1.03
C GLY A 115 -10.58 -15.39 -0.22
N LEU A 116 -9.64 -14.47 -0.42
CA LEU A 116 -9.57 -13.58 -1.59
C LEU A 116 -8.53 -14.03 -2.62
N GLN A 117 -7.80 -15.12 -2.37
CA GLN A 117 -6.91 -15.70 -3.38
C GLN A 117 -7.74 -16.49 -4.41
N ASN A 118 -7.62 -16.10 -5.68
CA ASN A 118 -8.30 -16.75 -6.80
C ASN A 118 -7.56 -18.00 -7.29
N GLU A 119 -8.25 -18.82 -8.08
CA GLU A 119 -7.71 -20.08 -8.60
C GLU A 119 -6.45 -19.91 -9.47
N ASP A 120 -6.33 -18.79 -10.17
CA ASP A 120 -5.19 -18.43 -11.01
C ASP A 120 -4.00 -17.85 -10.22
N GLY A 121 -4.16 -17.67 -8.89
CA GLY A 121 -3.16 -17.09 -8.00
C GLY A 121 -3.27 -15.58 -7.80
N SER A 122 -4.12 -14.89 -8.56
CA SER A 122 -4.42 -13.48 -8.32
C SER A 122 -5.14 -13.28 -6.99
N PHE A 123 -5.19 -12.04 -6.52
CA PHE A 123 -5.97 -11.66 -5.34
C PHE A 123 -7.05 -10.67 -5.73
N SER A 124 -8.24 -10.90 -5.20
CA SER A 124 -9.31 -9.91 -5.26
C SER A 124 -9.19 -8.89 -4.13
N GLY A 125 -9.59 -7.64 -4.42
CA GLY A 125 -9.55 -6.56 -3.43
C GLY A 125 -10.56 -6.75 -2.28
N ASP A 126 -11.70 -7.34 -2.63
CA ASP A 126 -12.82 -7.66 -1.76
C ASP A 126 -13.69 -8.77 -2.41
N ILE A 127 -14.91 -8.95 -1.88
CA ILE A 127 -15.87 -9.96 -2.34
C ILE A 127 -16.43 -9.72 -3.75
N TRP A 128 -16.21 -8.54 -4.34
CA TRP A 128 -16.73 -8.17 -5.66
C TRP A 128 -15.80 -8.56 -6.81
N GLY A 129 -14.59 -9.02 -6.48
CA GLY A 129 -13.74 -9.74 -7.42
C GLY A 129 -12.88 -8.88 -8.34
N GLU A 130 -12.68 -7.58 -8.06
CA GLU A 130 -11.68 -6.77 -8.79
C GLU A 130 -10.29 -7.39 -8.60
N VAL A 131 -9.54 -7.55 -9.68
CA VAL A 131 -8.17 -8.08 -9.67
C VAL A 131 -7.20 -7.02 -10.17
N ASP A 132 -6.12 -6.83 -9.41
CA ASP A 132 -5.01 -5.94 -9.73
C ASP A 132 -3.75 -6.46 -9.03
N THR A 133 -2.57 -6.32 -9.64
CA THR A 133 -1.29 -6.72 -9.04
C THR A 133 -0.97 -5.98 -7.74
N ARG A 134 -1.57 -4.80 -7.51
CA ARG A 134 -1.61 -4.14 -6.18
C ARG A 134 -2.15 -5.06 -5.11
N PHE A 135 -3.26 -5.78 -5.37
CA PHE A 135 -3.89 -6.64 -4.38
C PHE A 135 -3.03 -7.87 -4.07
N SER A 136 -2.26 -8.37 -5.03
CA SER A 136 -1.26 -9.42 -4.78
C SER A 136 -0.18 -8.92 -3.81
N TYR A 137 0.40 -7.74 -4.06
CA TYR A 137 1.38 -7.15 -3.14
C TYR A 137 0.79 -6.87 -1.76
N ILE A 138 -0.38 -6.25 -1.71
CA ILE A 138 -1.04 -5.88 -0.47
C ILE A 138 -1.31 -7.10 0.40
N SER A 139 -1.83 -8.17 -0.21
CA SER A 139 -2.13 -9.43 0.47
C SER A 139 -0.86 -10.11 0.99
N ILE A 140 0.16 -10.25 0.13
CA ILE A 140 1.46 -10.85 0.49
C ILE A 140 2.16 -10.04 1.59
N CYS A 141 2.17 -8.71 1.48
CA CYS A 141 2.78 -7.82 2.47
C CYS A 141 2.08 -7.92 3.83
N THR A 142 0.74 -7.88 3.84
CA THR A 142 -0.04 -8.03 5.08
C THR A 142 0.25 -9.37 5.76
N LEU A 143 0.22 -10.46 5.00
CA LEU A 143 0.51 -11.80 5.52
C LEU A 143 1.97 -11.94 5.99
N SER A 144 2.91 -11.23 5.35
CA SER A 144 4.32 -11.22 5.77
C SER A 144 4.49 -10.52 7.12
N LEU A 145 3.92 -9.31 7.27
CA LEU A 145 3.92 -8.53 8.52
C LEU A 145 3.29 -9.31 9.68
N LEU A 146 2.24 -10.10 9.41
CA LEU A 146 1.55 -10.93 10.40
C LEU A 146 2.18 -12.34 10.57
N HIS A 147 3.26 -12.65 9.86
CA HIS A 147 3.88 -13.98 9.85
C HIS A 147 2.91 -15.13 9.51
N ARG A 148 2.05 -14.92 8.50
CA ARG A 148 1.01 -15.85 8.02
C ARG A 148 1.07 -16.13 6.52
N LEU A 149 2.20 -15.90 5.85
CA LEU A 149 2.38 -16.23 4.42
C LEU A 149 2.03 -17.68 4.07
N HIS A 150 2.20 -18.62 5.01
CA HIS A 150 1.88 -20.03 4.82
C HIS A 150 0.38 -20.33 4.61
N LYS A 151 -0.53 -19.36 4.83
CA LYS A 151 -1.97 -19.55 4.62
C LYS A 151 -2.39 -19.49 3.14
N ILE A 152 -1.58 -18.89 2.28
CA ILE A 152 -1.88 -18.77 0.84
C ILE A 152 -1.03 -19.73 0.01
N ASN A 153 -1.46 -19.97 -1.23
CA ASN A 153 -0.63 -20.63 -2.23
C ASN A 153 0.36 -19.61 -2.82
N VAL A 154 1.57 -19.55 -2.25
CA VAL A 154 2.62 -18.60 -2.68
C VAL A 154 3.06 -18.86 -4.11
N ASP A 155 3.19 -20.13 -4.52
CA ASP A 155 3.65 -20.48 -5.87
C ASP A 155 2.69 -19.94 -6.94
N LYS A 156 1.38 -20.15 -6.77
CA LYS A 156 0.36 -19.59 -7.67
C LYS A 156 0.36 -18.06 -7.68
N ALA A 157 0.53 -17.42 -6.52
CA ALA A 157 0.60 -15.96 -6.46
C ALA A 157 1.80 -15.42 -7.26
N VAL A 158 2.95 -16.09 -7.16
CA VAL A 158 4.15 -15.77 -7.93
C VAL A 158 3.91 -16.01 -9.43
N GLU A 159 3.31 -17.14 -9.82
CA GLU A 159 2.97 -17.45 -11.21
C GLU A 159 2.08 -16.35 -11.83
N TYR A 160 1.05 -15.90 -11.11
CA TYR A 160 0.19 -14.79 -11.57
C TYR A 160 0.97 -13.49 -11.74
N ILE A 161 1.78 -13.09 -10.76
CA ILE A 161 2.61 -11.88 -10.84
C ILE A 161 3.55 -11.95 -12.05
N VAL A 162 4.20 -13.09 -12.28
CA VAL A 162 5.10 -13.30 -13.42
C VAL A 162 4.35 -13.20 -14.74
N SER A 163 3.10 -13.66 -14.81
CA SER A 163 2.27 -13.52 -16.01
C SER A 163 1.92 -12.06 -16.35
N CYS A 164 2.07 -11.13 -15.41
CA CYS A 164 1.87 -9.69 -15.62
C CYS A 164 3.11 -8.96 -16.15
N LYS A 165 4.24 -9.68 -16.33
CA LYS A 165 5.49 -9.13 -16.86
C LYS A 165 5.39 -8.88 -18.36
N ASN A 166 5.84 -7.71 -18.81
CA ASN A 166 5.86 -7.30 -20.21
C ASN A 166 7.24 -7.49 -20.86
N LEU A 167 7.27 -7.37 -22.20
CA LEU A 167 8.49 -7.49 -23.01
C LEU A 167 9.55 -6.43 -22.67
N ASP A 168 9.13 -5.28 -22.14
CA ASP A 168 10.01 -4.19 -21.72
C ASP A 168 10.60 -4.39 -20.31
N GLY A 169 10.35 -5.57 -19.70
CA GLY A 169 10.80 -5.92 -18.36
C GLY A 169 9.90 -5.43 -17.23
N GLY A 170 8.98 -4.50 -17.51
CA GLY A 170 8.03 -3.95 -16.56
C GLY A 170 6.85 -4.87 -16.27
N PHE A 171 5.92 -4.38 -15.43
CA PHE A 171 4.73 -5.12 -15.00
C PHE A 171 3.48 -4.25 -15.12
N GLY A 172 2.39 -4.86 -15.57
CA GLY A 172 1.07 -4.25 -15.64
C GLY A 172 0.18 -4.55 -14.41
N ALA A 173 -1.01 -3.93 -14.40
CA ALA A 173 -2.04 -4.17 -13.38
C ALA A 173 -2.63 -5.60 -13.45
N MET A 174 -2.57 -6.22 -14.62
CA MET A 174 -3.02 -7.57 -14.93
C MET A 174 -2.27 -8.06 -16.18
N PRO A 175 -2.35 -9.34 -16.56
CA PRO A 175 -1.69 -9.84 -17.77
C PRO A 175 -2.08 -9.04 -19.02
N GLY A 176 -1.06 -8.56 -19.75
CA GLY A 176 -1.23 -7.70 -20.92
C GLY A 176 -1.49 -6.21 -20.62
N GLY A 177 -1.56 -5.81 -19.35
CA GLY A 177 -1.63 -4.41 -18.95
C GLY A 177 -0.31 -3.67 -19.20
N GLU A 178 -0.38 -2.37 -19.53
CA GLU A 178 0.80 -1.53 -19.76
C GLU A 178 1.72 -1.49 -18.53
N SER A 179 3.03 -1.58 -18.75
CA SER A 179 4.05 -1.44 -17.70
C SER A 179 3.91 -0.10 -16.97
N HIS A 180 3.79 -0.15 -15.65
CA HIS A 180 3.55 1.03 -14.82
C HIS A 180 4.42 0.99 -13.56
N ALA A 181 5.11 2.09 -13.21
CA ALA A 181 6.04 2.13 -12.09
C ALA A 181 5.42 1.68 -10.75
N GLY A 182 4.20 2.13 -10.45
CA GLY A 182 3.47 1.67 -9.25
C GLY A 182 3.13 0.17 -9.26
N GLN A 183 2.87 -0.41 -10.43
CA GLN A 183 2.59 -1.85 -10.55
C GLN A 183 3.88 -2.67 -10.48
N ILE A 184 4.96 -2.14 -11.03
CA ILE A 184 6.31 -2.68 -10.88
C ILE A 184 6.72 -2.71 -9.42
N PHE A 185 6.50 -1.62 -8.66
CA PHE A 185 6.74 -1.59 -7.23
C PHE A 185 6.01 -2.73 -6.51
N CYS A 186 4.71 -2.90 -6.79
CA CYS A 186 3.91 -3.97 -6.20
C CYS A 186 4.44 -5.37 -6.59
N CYS A 187 4.66 -5.62 -7.87
CA CYS A 187 5.11 -6.93 -8.37
C CYS A 187 6.50 -7.29 -7.83
N VAL A 188 7.46 -6.37 -7.92
CA VAL A 188 8.83 -6.61 -7.44
C VAL A 188 8.85 -6.73 -5.92
N GLY A 189 8.08 -5.91 -5.19
CA GLY A 189 7.94 -6.02 -3.73
C GLY A 189 7.37 -7.37 -3.30
N ALA A 190 6.32 -7.84 -3.97
CA ALA A 190 5.74 -9.16 -3.72
C ALA A 190 6.75 -10.28 -3.99
N LEU A 191 7.47 -10.24 -5.13
CA LEU A 191 8.52 -11.20 -5.46
C LEU A 191 9.70 -11.14 -4.47
N ALA A 192 10.02 -9.97 -3.92
CA ALA A 192 11.04 -9.84 -2.88
C ALA A 192 10.60 -10.54 -1.59
N ILE A 193 9.37 -10.31 -1.14
CA ILE A 193 8.82 -10.90 0.08
C ILE A 193 8.76 -12.44 -0.03
N THR A 194 8.45 -12.97 -1.21
CA THR A 194 8.33 -14.42 -1.43
C THR A 194 9.66 -15.10 -1.81
N GLY A 195 10.76 -14.36 -1.93
CA GLY A 195 12.07 -14.92 -2.33
C GLY A 195 12.19 -15.25 -3.83
N SER A 196 11.31 -14.69 -4.65
CA SER A 196 11.13 -15.02 -6.07
C SER A 196 11.68 -13.96 -7.03
N LEU A 197 12.63 -13.13 -6.58
CA LEU A 197 13.27 -12.10 -7.42
C LEU A 197 14.04 -12.64 -8.63
N HIS A 198 14.31 -13.94 -8.71
CA HIS A 198 14.96 -14.57 -9.85
C HIS A 198 14.11 -14.52 -11.15
N HIS A 199 12.82 -14.20 -11.05
CA HIS A 199 11.97 -13.93 -12.23
C HIS A 199 12.17 -12.52 -12.84
N VAL A 200 12.81 -11.60 -12.11
CA VAL A 200 13.04 -10.23 -12.56
C VAL A 200 14.35 -10.18 -13.34
N ASP A 201 14.28 -9.67 -14.58
CA ASP A 201 15.48 -9.30 -15.32
C ASP A 201 15.91 -7.92 -14.81
N ARG A 202 16.96 -7.91 -13.98
CA ARG A 202 17.40 -6.71 -13.26
C ARG A 202 17.92 -5.63 -14.21
N ASP A 203 18.62 -6.02 -15.26
CA ASP A 203 19.24 -5.06 -16.18
C ASP A 203 18.18 -4.43 -17.08
N LEU A 204 17.28 -5.25 -17.63
CA LEU A 204 16.18 -4.75 -18.46
C LEU A 204 15.22 -3.86 -17.66
N LEU A 205 14.78 -4.34 -16.48
CA LEU A 205 13.88 -3.56 -15.64
C LEU A 205 14.57 -2.30 -15.09
N GLY A 206 15.84 -2.41 -14.71
CA GLY A 206 16.65 -1.27 -14.26
C GLY A 206 16.73 -0.19 -15.32
N TRP A 207 16.99 -0.57 -16.57
CA TRP A 207 16.97 0.36 -17.70
C TRP A 207 15.59 1.03 -17.87
N TRP A 208 14.51 0.25 -17.82
CA TRP A 208 13.14 0.78 -17.94
C TRP A 208 12.82 1.82 -16.87
N LEU A 209 13.24 1.57 -15.62
CA LEU A 209 13.04 2.47 -14.48
C LEU A 209 13.90 3.74 -14.61
N CYS A 210 15.16 3.62 -15.07
CA CYS A 210 16.01 4.79 -15.30
C CYS A 210 15.42 5.75 -16.33
N GLU A 211 14.76 5.23 -17.38
CA GLU A 211 14.06 6.02 -18.41
C GLU A 211 12.73 6.63 -17.93
N ARG A 212 12.43 6.58 -16.61
CA ARG A 212 11.31 7.32 -16.00
C ARG A 212 11.68 8.70 -15.50
N GLN A 213 12.97 9.02 -15.41
CA GLN A 213 13.40 10.35 -15.01
C GLN A 213 13.20 11.37 -16.15
N CYS A 214 12.32 12.33 -15.91
CA CYS A 214 12.01 13.42 -16.81
C CYS A 214 13.09 14.51 -16.79
N ARG A 215 13.05 15.40 -17.78
CA ARG A 215 14.02 16.51 -17.91
C ARG A 215 13.99 17.50 -16.74
N ASP A 216 12.88 17.58 -16.03
CA ASP A 216 12.70 18.40 -14.82
C ASP A 216 13.25 17.71 -13.55
N GLY A 217 13.77 16.48 -13.67
CA GLY A 217 14.30 15.67 -12.59
C GLY A 217 13.26 14.82 -11.86
N GLY A 218 11.96 15.04 -12.13
CA GLY A 218 10.87 14.23 -11.58
C GLY A 218 10.75 12.87 -12.27
N LEU A 219 9.95 11.98 -11.69
CA LEU A 219 9.72 10.63 -12.23
C LEU A 219 8.30 10.51 -12.76
N ASN A 220 8.13 9.84 -13.90
CA ASN A 220 6.82 9.47 -14.41
C ASN A 220 6.51 7.98 -14.18
N GLY A 221 5.22 7.64 -14.15
CA GLY A 221 4.80 6.25 -13.96
C GLY A 221 4.92 5.39 -15.20
N ARG A 222 4.95 6.02 -16.38
CA ARG A 222 4.86 5.36 -17.69
C ARG A 222 5.52 6.23 -18.77
N PRO A 223 6.00 5.62 -19.88
CA PRO A 223 6.52 6.37 -21.01
C PRO A 223 5.56 7.45 -21.49
N GLU A 224 6.11 8.59 -21.93
CA GLU A 224 5.34 9.70 -22.52
C GLU A 224 4.28 10.33 -21.59
N LYS A 225 4.41 10.14 -20.27
CA LYS A 225 3.60 10.82 -19.25
C LYS A 225 4.38 11.89 -18.52
N LEU A 226 3.65 12.83 -17.93
CA LEU A 226 4.21 13.87 -17.07
C LEU A 226 4.79 13.26 -15.79
N ALA A 227 5.77 13.94 -15.21
CA ALA A 227 6.27 13.61 -13.89
C ALA A 227 5.19 13.82 -12.82
N ASP A 228 5.20 12.95 -11.81
CA ASP A 228 4.37 13.06 -10.62
C ASP A 228 5.21 12.68 -9.39
N VAL A 229 5.11 13.48 -8.34
CA VAL A 229 5.91 13.34 -7.11
C VAL A 229 5.78 11.96 -6.47
N CYS A 230 4.61 11.30 -6.61
CA CYS A 230 4.37 10.01 -5.98
C CYS A 230 5.26 8.88 -6.53
N TYR A 231 5.81 9.00 -7.75
CA TYR A 231 6.74 8.01 -8.30
C TYR A 231 8.17 8.13 -7.75
N SER A 232 8.39 9.02 -6.78
CA SER A 232 9.67 9.11 -6.06
C SER A 232 9.84 8.02 -4.99
N TRP A 233 8.75 7.36 -4.61
CA TRP A 233 8.72 6.18 -3.73
C TRP A 233 8.85 4.90 -4.56
#